data_AF-A0A1V3XXW8-F1
#
_entry.id   AF-A0A1V3XXW8-F1
#
_cell.length_a   1.000
_cell.length_b   1.000
_cell.length_c   1.000
_cell.angle_alpha   90.00
_cell.angle_beta   90.00
_cell.angle_gamma   90.00
#
_symmetry.space_group_name_H-M   'P 1'
#
loop_
_entity.id
_entity.type
_entity.pdbx_description
1 polymer ?
#
loop_
_entity_poly.entity_id
_entity_poly.type
_entity_poly.pdbx_seq_one_letter_code
_entity_poly.pdbx_strand_id
1 'polypeptide(L)'
;MQTLGDGDILGWSWLVPPYHWRFDARAAEMTRAIGFDGKCLRQKCEEDHELGYELQKRVIAVLGQYLDATRFRLLDIYRDAIE
;
A
#
# COMPACT_ATOMS: atom_id res chain seq x y z
N MET A 1 6.39 -10.46 5.22
CA MET A 1 6.01 -9.48 6.25
C MET A 1 6.77 -8.20 6.02
N GLN A 2 6.08 -7.11 5.70
CA GLN A 2 6.65 -5.78 5.53
C GLN A 2 6.31 -4.95 6.78
N THR A 3 7.25 -4.12 7.23
CA THR A 3 7.04 -3.15 8.31
C THR A 3 6.86 -1.78 7.69
N LEU A 4 5.82 -1.06 8.11
CA LEU A 4 5.56 0.32 7.70
C LEU A 4 5.98 1.27 8.82
N GLY A 5 6.49 2.44 8.43
CA GLY A 5 6.87 3.53 9.34
C GLY A 5 6.05 4.79 9.13
N ASP A 6 6.51 5.87 9.75
CA ASP A 6 5.86 7.18 9.64
C ASP A 6 5.82 7.68 8.19
N GLY A 7 4.64 8.10 7.75
CA GLY A 7 4.40 8.60 6.39
C GLY A 7 4.11 7.52 5.35
N ASP A 8 4.24 6.24 5.70
CA ASP A 8 3.88 5.14 4.80
C ASP A 8 2.37 4.99 4.66
N ILE A 9 1.94 4.55 3.47
CA ILE A 9 0.52 4.28 3.18
C ILE A 9 0.22 2.80 3.40
N LEU A 10 -0.75 2.54 4.27
CA LEU A 10 -1.31 1.21 4.44
C LEU A 10 -2.51 1.00 3.50
N GLY A 11 -2.54 -0.16 2.84
CA GLY A 11 -3.77 -0.70 2.27
C GLY A 11 -4.17 -0.15 0.90
N TRP A 12 -3.25 0.11 -0.03
CA TRP A 12 -3.57 0.62 -1.38
C TRP A 12 -4.67 -0.13 -2.15
N SER A 13 -4.93 -1.40 -1.84
CA SER A 13 -5.78 -2.26 -2.67
C SER A 13 -7.26 -1.86 -2.70
N TRP A 14 -7.74 -1.07 -1.73
CA TRP A 14 -9.10 -0.52 -1.76
C TRP A 14 -9.29 0.57 -2.84
N LEU A 15 -8.22 1.06 -3.47
CA LEU A 15 -8.32 2.04 -4.57
C LEU A 15 -8.74 1.42 -5.90
N VAL A 16 -8.52 0.11 -6.07
CA VAL A 16 -8.79 -0.59 -7.33
C VAL A 16 -9.97 -1.56 -7.13
N PRO A 17 -10.91 -1.68 -8.09
CA PRO A 17 -11.98 -2.68 -7.99
C PRO A 17 -11.42 -4.08 -7.70
N PRO A 18 -12.06 -4.90 -6.84
CA PRO A 18 -13.37 -4.70 -6.21
C PRO A 18 -13.35 -3.89 -4.90
N TYR A 19 -12.31 -3.07 -4.66
CA TYR A 19 -12.17 -2.18 -3.50
C TYR A 19 -12.04 -2.91 -2.15
N HIS A 20 -11.45 -4.09 -2.16
CA HIS A 20 -11.18 -4.86 -0.95
C HIS A 20 -9.74 -4.71 -0.48
N TRP A 21 -9.55 -4.82 0.84
CA TRP A 21 -8.24 -4.99 1.44
C TRP A 21 -7.66 -6.35 1.02
N ARG A 22 -6.42 -6.37 0.55
CA ARG A 22 -5.71 -7.61 0.20
C ARG A 22 -4.83 -8.16 1.31
N PHE A 23 -4.50 -7.33 2.29
CA PHE A 23 -3.60 -7.68 3.37
C PHE A 23 -4.11 -7.11 4.68
N ASP A 24 -3.96 -7.88 5.74
CA ASP A 24 -4.17 -7.39 7.10
C ASP A 24 -2.91 -6.69 7.63
N ALA A 25 -3.09 -5.87 8.64
CA ALA A 25 -2.00 -5.24 9.36
C ALA A 25 -2.28 -5.25 10.87
N ARG A 26 -1.21 -5.27 11.65
CA ARG A 26 -1.25 -5.08 13.10
C ARG A 26 -0.25 -4.02 13.50
N ALA A 27 -0.62 -3.17 14.46
CA ALA A 27 0.32 -2.25 15.07
C ALA A 27 1.33 -3.06 15.91
N ALA A 28 2.62 -2.88 15.65
CA ALA A 28 3.68 -3.52 16.43
C ALA A 28 3.97 -2.76 17.74
N GLU A 29 3.60 -1.48 17.78
CA GLU A 29 3.75 -0.57 18.91
C GLU A 29 2.57 0.43 18.96
N MET A 30 2.60 1.40 19.87
CA MET A 30 1.56 2.43 19.97
C MET A 30 1.61 3.34 18.72
N THR A 31 0.71 3.11 17.76
CA THR A 31 0.68 3.82 16.48
C THR A 31 -0.54 4.74 16.37
N ARG A 32 -0.32 5.94 15.83
CA ARG A 32 -1.40 6.84 15.39
C ARG A 32 -1.45 6.85 13.87
N ALA A 33 -2.65 6.71 13.31
CA ALA A 33 -2.87 6.70 11.87
C ALA A 33 -3.99 7.66 11.48
N ILE A 34 -3.89 8.20 10.27
CA ILE A 34 -4.98 8.96 9.64
C ILE A 34 -5.78 8.00 8.78
N GLY A 35 -7.05 7.81 9.13
CA GLY A 35 -7.99 6.99 8.37
C GLY A 35 -8.75 7.81 7.33
N PHE A 36 -8.89 7.27 6.13
CA PHE A 36 -9.74 7.83 5.08
C PHE A 36 -10.84 6.85 4.71
N ASP A 37 -12.05 7.36 4.50
CA ASP A 37 -13.11 6.56 3.87
C ASP A 37 -12.78 6.38 2.38
N GLY A 38 -12.59 5.13 1.97
CA GLY A 38 -12.14 4.82 0.61
C GLY A 38 -13.15 5.19 -0.48
N LYS A 39 -14.46 5.11 -0.19
CA LYS A 39 -15.50 5.47 -1.16
C LYS A 39 -15.54 6.99 -1.36
N CYS A 40 -15.54 7.74 -0.27
CA CYS A 40 -15.50 9.20 -0.27
C CYS A 40 -14.24 9.71 -0.99
N LEU A 41 -13.07 9.14 -0.68
CA LEU A 41 -11.82 9.58 -1.30
C LEU A 41 -11.81 9.30 -2.81
N ARG A 42 -12.27 8.12 -3.26
CA ARG A 42 -12.41 7.84 -4.70
C ARG A 42 -13.37 8.83 -5.38
N GLN A 43 -14.53 9.08 -4.79
CA GLN A 43 -15.48 10.06 -5.36
C GLN A 43 -14.85 11.45 -5.49
N LYS A 44 -14.08 11.89 -4.49
CA LYS A 44 -13.35 13.16 -4.55
C LYS A 44 -12.29 13.18 -5.65
N CYS A 45 -11.62 12.06 -5.91
CA CYS A 45 -10.67 11.95 -7.01
C CYS A 45 -11.34 12.02 -8.40
N GLU A 46 -12.58 11.56 -8.53
CA GLU A 46 -13.37 11.71 -9.76
C GLU A 46 -13.90 13.15 -9.92
N GLU A 47 -14.23 13.83 -8.82
CA GLU A 47 -14.67 15.22 -8.82
C GLU A 47 -13.51 16.21 -9.06
N ASP A 48 -12.31 15.86 -8.58
CA ASP A 48 -11.06 16.63 -8.73
C ASP A 48 -9.93 15.72 -9.22
N HIS A 49 -9.65 15.81 -10.51
CA HIS A 49 -8.63 15.00 -11.15
C HIS A 49 -7.20 15.38 -10.75
N GLU A 50 -6.93 16.59 -10.28
CA GLU A 50 -5.59 16.97 -9.78
C GLU A 50 -5.32 16.24 -8.47
N LEU A 51 -6.32 16.24 -7.56
CA LEU A 51 -6.29 15.41 -6.36
C LEU A 51 -6.11 13.93 -6.70
N GLY A 52 -6.90 13.42 -7.65
CA GLY A 52 -6.80 12.04 -8.12
C GLY A 52 -5.39 11.70 -8.63
N TYR A 53 -4.81 12.57 -9.45
CA TYR A 53 -3.47 12.39 -10.00
C TYR A 53 -2.38 12.38 -8.91
N GLU A 54 -2.42 13.32 -7.96
CA GLU A 54 -1.46 13.37 -6.86
C GLU A 54 -1.58 12.15 -5.94
N LEU A 55 -2.79 11.70 -5.65
CA LEU A 55 -3.03 10.48 -4.88
C LEU A 55 -2.46 9.25 -5.61
N GLN A 56 -2.75 9.12 -6.91
CA GLN A 56 -2.30 7.99 -7.71
C GLN A 56 -0.76 7.91 -7.75
N LYS A 57 -0.06 9.04 -7.90
CA LYS A 57 1.42 9.09 -7.87
C LYS A 57 1.99 8.54 -6.57
N ARG A 58 1.41 8.93 -5.43
CA ARG A 58 1.83 8.43 -4.09
C ARG A 58 1.61 6.94 -3.96
N VAL A 59 0.47 6.45 -4.44
CA VAL A 59 0.12 5.02 -4.38
C VAL A 59 1.01 4.17 -5.29
N ILE A 60 1.33 4.65 -6.49
CA ILE A 60 2.24 3.96 -7.43
C ILE A 60 3.65 3.82 -6.83
N ALA A 61 4.16 4.85 -6.17
CA ALA A 61 5.47 4.77 -5.50
C ALA A 61 5.49 3.66 -4.43
N VAL A 62 4.42 3.57 -3.62
CA VAL A 62 4.26 2.53 -2.61
C VAL A 62 4.17 1.13 -3.25
N LEU A 63 3.41 0.99 -4.34
CA LEU A 63 3.33 -0.26 -5.11
C LEU A 63 4.70 -0.73 -5.62
N GLY A 64 5.54 0.19 -6.09
CA GLY A 64 6.92 -0.10 -6.51
C GLY A 64 7.74 -0.72 -5.37
N GLN A 65 7.69 -0.10 -4.19
CA GLN A 65 8.38 -0.61 -2.99
C GLN A 65 7.89 -2.00 -2.58
N TYR A 66 6.58 -2.27 -2.68
CA TYR A 66 6.01 -3.59 -2.44
C TYR A 66 6.54 -4.65 -3.41
N LEU A 67 6.61 -4.32 -4.71
CA LEU A 67 7.10 -5.22 -5.73
C LEU A 67 8.58 -5.56 -5.53
N ASP A 68 9.40 -4.55 -5.25
CA ASP A 68 10.83 -4.74 -4.99
C ASP A 68 11.06 -5.59 -3.73
N ALA A 69 10.37 -5.27 -2.63
CA ALA A 69 10.46 -6.04 -1.39
C ALA A 69 10.01 -7.50 -1.57
N THR A 70 8.99 -7.74 -2.40
CA THR A 70 8.53 -9.09 -2.73
C THR A 70 9.55 -9.83 -3.59
N ARG A 71 10.15 -9.15 -4.57
CA ARG A 71 11.19 -9.70 -5.45
C ARG A 71 12.41 -10.13 -4.65
N PHE A 72 12.92 -9.29 -3.74
CA PHE A 72 14.06 -9.64 -2.90
C PHE A 72 13.75 -10.85 -2.03
N ARG A 73 12.58 -10.89 -1.38
CA ARG A 73 12.19 -12.02 -0.55
C ARG A 73 12.09 -13.33 -1.33
N LEU A 74 11.57 -13.29 -2.56
CA LEU A 74 11.53 -14.48 -3.42
C LEU A 74 12.95 -14.95 -3.76
N LEU A 75 13.85 -14.05 -4.11
CA LEU A 75 15.25 -14.39 -4.39
C LEU A 75 15.96 -15.01 -3.18
N ASP A 76 15.73 -14.48 -1.98
CA ASP A 76 16.30 -15.05 -0.74
C ASP A 76 15.74 -16.45 -0.47
N ILE A 77 14.43 -16.67 -0.61
CA ILE A 77 13.83 -18.00 -0.44
C ILE A 77 14.42 -19.03 -1.41
N TYR A 78 14.68 -18.64 -2.67
CA TYR A 78 15.29 -19.54 -3.64
C TYR A 78 16.79 -19.77 -3.41
N ARG A 79 17.50 -18.81 -2.80
CA ARG A 79 18.88 -19.02 -2.35
C ARG A 79 18.92 -20.09 -1.25
N ASP A 80 18.09 -19.93 -0.23
CA ASP A 80 18.02 -20.84 0.91
C ASP A 80 17.52 -22.24 0.53
N ALA A 81 16.81 -22.38 -0.59
CA ALA A 81 16.31 -23.67 -1.08
C ALA A 81 17.31 -24.45 -1.95
N ILE A 82 18.41 -23.82 -2.37
CA ILE A 82 19.46 -24.42 -3.21
C ILE A 82 20.73 -24.73 -2.40
N GLU A 83 20.90 -24.12 -1.22
CA GLU A 83 21.90 -24.48 -0.20
C GLU A 83 21.39 -25.59 0.73
#